data_AF-A0A5K1A1C6-F1
#
_entry.id   AF-A0A5K1A1C6-F1
#
_cell.length_a   1.000
_cell.length_b   1.000
_cell.length_c   1.000
_cell.angle_alpha   90.00
_cell.angle_beta   90.00
_cell.angle_gamma   90.00
#
_symmetry.space_group_name_H-M   'P 1'
#
loop_
_entity.id
_entity.type
_entity.pdbx_description
1 polymer ?
#
loop_
_entity_poly.entity_id
_entity_poly.type
_entity_poly.pdbx_seq_one_letter_code
_entity_poly.pdbx_strand_id
1 'polypeptide(L)' 'VSIVSVAFTQSELLQKQVFLVEFVDSSLKESMSHMKAVYFLRPTPENIQYLRKQLVNPRFGDHHL' A
#
# COMPACT_ATOMS: atom_id res chain seq x y z
N VAL A 1 -12.26 -2.56 -10.61
CA VAL A 1 -12.93 -1.69 -9.62
C VAL A 1 -12.43 -2.11 -8.25
N SER A 2 -11.61 -1.29 -7.59
CA SER A 2 -10.86 -1.66 -6.38
C SER A 2 -11.80 -1.76 -5.17
N ILE A 3 -11.72 -2.85 -4.39
CA ILE A 3 -12.58 -3.13 -3.22
C ILE A 3 -12.56 -1.96 -2.23
N VAL A 4 -11.40 -1.32 -2.05
CA VAL A 4 -11.24 -0.18 -1.14
C VAL A 4 -12.09 1.03 -1.58
N SER A 5 -12.18 1.28 -2.89
CA SER A 5 -12.95 2.41 -3.45
C SER A 5 -14.47 2.18 -3.41
N VAL A 6 -14.91 0.94 -3.29
CA VAL A 6 -16.35 0.58 -3.17
C VAL A 6 -16.77 0.47 -1.70
N ALA A 7 -15.82 0.17 -0.80
CA ALA A 7 -16.08 -0.03 0.62
C ALA A 7 -15.91 1.24 1.46
N PHE A 8 -15.06 2.19 1.04
CA PHE A 8 -14.76 3.40 1.80
C PHE A 8 -14.65 4.64 0.92
N THR A 9 -15.09 5.78 1.47
CA THR A 9 -14.82 7.10 0.92
C THR A 9 -13.42 7.59 1.31
N GLN A 10 -12.88 8.55 0.56
CA GLN A 10 -11.59 9.17 0.91
C GLN A 10 -11.62 9.87 2.28
N SER A 11 -12.75 10.48 2.66
CA SER A 11 -12.91 11.12 3.97
C SER A 11 -12.82 10.12 5.13
N GLU A 12 -13.42 8.93 4.99
CA GLU A 12 -13.33 7.87 6.01
C GLU A 12 -11.91 7.31 6.15
N LEU A 13 -11.17 7.21 5.04
CA LEU A 13 -9.76 6.79 5.06
C LEU A 13 -8.89 7.82 5.80
N LEU A 14 -9.08 9.11 5.53
CA LEU A 14 -8.36 10.19 6.20
C LEU A 14 -8.65 10.23 7.71
N GLN A 15 -9.90 10.01 8.12
CA GLN A 15 -10.27 9.90 9.54
C GLN A 15 -9.55 8.74 10.25
N LYS A 16 -9.24 7.67 9.52
CA LYS A 16 -8.48 6.52 10.00
C LYS A 16 -6.96 6.65 9.81
N GLN A 17 -6.48 7.86 9.51
CA GLN A 17 -5.06 8.15 9.27
C GLN A 17 -4.46 7.37 8.08
N VAL A 18 -5.29 7.00 7.11
CA VAL A 18 -4.84 6.44 5.83
C VAL A 18 -4.75 7.58 4.83
N PHE A 19 -3.53 8.08 4.61
CA PHE A 19 -3.27 9.25 3.79
C PHE A 19 -3.00 8.94 2.32
N LEU A 20 -2.56 7.71 2.03
CA LEU A 20 -2.12 7.30 0.71
C LEU A 20 -2.64 5.89 0.39
N VAL A 21 -3.33 5.76 -0.75
CA VAL A 21 -3.83 4.48 -1.26
C VAL A 21 -3.34 4.32 -2.69
N GLU A 22 -2.53 3.30 -2.93
CA GLU A 22 -1.90 3.06 -4.22
C GLU A 22 -1.95 1.58 -4.60
N PHE A 23 -1.80 1.31 -5.90
CA PHE A 23 -1.61 -0.05 -6.38
C PHE A 23 -0.18 -0.52 -6.09
N VAL A 24 -0.01 -1.83 -5.88
CA VAL A 24 1.29 -2.45 -5.57
C VAL A 24 2.31 -2.33 -6.71
N ASP A 25 1.84 -2.08 -7.95
CA ASP A 25 2.66 -1.82 -9.15
C ASP A 25 3.08 -0.34 -9.30
N SER A 26 2.66 0.54 -8.39
CA SER A 26 3.06 1.95 -8.44
C SER A 26 4.57 2.13 -8.20
N SER A 27 5.23 2.85 -9.10
CA SER A 27 6.70 3.02 -9.14
C SER A 27 7.15 4.35 -8.51
N LEU A 28 6.43 4.82 -7.49
CA LEU A 28 6.79 6.07 -6.80
C LEU A 28 8.03 5.85 -5.93
N LYS A 29 9.10 6.55 -6.30
CA LYS A 29 10.45 6.44 -5.72
C LYS A 29 10.67 7.35 -4.51
N GLU A 30 9.66 8.10 -4.08
CA GLU A 30 9.79 9.01 -2.95
C GLU A 30 9.81 8.24 -1.63
N SER A 31 10.87 8.40 -0.84
CA SER A 31 11.00 7.75 0.45
C SER A 31 10.04 8.36 1.46
N MET A 32 9.23 7.53 2.09
CA MET A 32 8.23 7.89 3.11
C MET A 32 8.47 7.09 4.39
N SER A 33 9.69 7.15 4.90
CA SER A 33 10.13 6.40 6.09
C SER A 33 9.33 6.72 7.37
N HIS A 34 8.68 7.87 7.44
CA HIS A 34 7.81 8.28 8.56
C HIS A 34 6.41 7.64 8.51
N MET A 35 6.06 7.01 7.39
CA MET A 35 4.76 6.37 7.19
C MET A 35 4.85 4.85 7.40
N LYS A 36 3.72 4.27 7.78
CA LYS A 36 3.53 2.82 7.88
C LYS A 36 2.74 2.34 6.67
N ALA A 37 3.16 1.22 6.08
CA ALA A 37 2.45 0.60 4.96
C ALA A 37 1.60 -0.59 5.44
N VAL A 38 0.41 -0.72 4.85
CA VAL A 38 -0.47 -1.88 5.00
C VAL A 38 -0.74 -2.44 3.61
N TYR A 39 -0.43 -3.71 3.40
CA TYR A 39 -0.54 -4.35 2.09
C TYR A 39 -1.82 -5.19 1.98
N PHE A 40 -2.85 -4.63 1.34
CA PHE A 40 -4.09 -5.35 1.06
C PHE A 40 -4.10 -5.92 -0.36
N LEU A 41 -3.64 -7.17 -0.53
CA LEU A 41 -3.48 -7.82 -1.83
C LEU A 41 -3.97 -9.26 -1.85
N ARG A 42 -4.46 -9.71 -3.02
CA ARG A 42 -4.76 -11.13 -3.24
C ARG A 42 -3.44 -11.92 -3.35
N PRO A 43 -3.34 -13.12 -2.77
CA PRO A 43 -2.12 -13.93 -2.81
C PRO A 43 -1.94 -14.61 -4.18
N THR A 44 -1.71 -13.81 -5.22
CA THR A 44 -1.36 -14.29 -6.56
C THR A 44 0.16 -14.23 -6.74
N PRO A 45 0.76 -15.10 -7.58
CA PRO A 45 2.21 -15.11 -7.79
C PRO A 45 2.77 -13.74 -8.19
N GLU A 46 2.02 -12.99 -8.99
CA GLU A 46 2.37 -11.65 -9.44
C GLU A 46 2.39 -10.63 -8.29
N ASN A 47 1.34 -10.59 -7.45
CA ASN A 47 1.28 -9.70 -6.29
C ASN A 47 2.37 -10.00 -5.26
N ILE A 48 2.71 -11.28 -5.07
CA ILE A 48 3.81 -11.67 -4.19
C ILE A 48 5.16 -11.19 -4.74
N GLN A 49 5.37 -11.21 -6.06
CA GLN A 49 6.58 -10.64 -6.66
C GLN A 49 6.66 -9.13 -6.46
N TYR A 50 5.55 -8.41 -6.66
CA TYR A 50 5.51 -6.96 -6.40
C TYR A 50 5.80 -6.63 -4.94
N LEU A 51 5.18 -7.37 -4.02
CA LEU A 51 5.44 -7.21 -2.59
C LEU A 51 6.92 -7.46 -2.26
N ARG A 52 7.51 -8.54 -2.81
CA ARG A 52 8.93 -8.84 -2.60
C ARG A 52 9.84 -7.69 -3.07
N LYS A 53 9.55 -7.10 -4.24
CA LYS A 53 10.32 -5.95 -4.75
C LYS A 53 10.24 -4.74 -3.80
N GLN A 54 9.06 -4.47 -3.27
CA GLN A 54 8.82 -3.38 -2.30
C GLN A 54 9.54 -3.63 -0.97
N LEU A 55 9.57 -4.87 -0.48
CA LEU A 55 10.27 -5.22 0.78
C LEU A 55 11.80 -5.21 0.65
N VAL A 56 12.34 -5.49 -0.54
CA VAL A 56 13.79 -5.43 -0.79
C VAL A 56 14.31 -3.99 -0.79
N ASN A 57 13.51 -3.05 -1.28
CA ASN A 57 13.84 -1.62 -1.28
C ASN A 57 12.72 -0.83 -0.59
N PRO A 58 12.64 -0.92 0.75
CA PRO A 58 11.51 -0.41 1.51
C PRO A 58 11.38 1.09 1.38
N ARG A 59 10.20 1.53 0.91
CA ARG A 59 9.83 2.95 0.82
C ARG A 59 9.36 3.51 2.17
N PHE A 60 8.90 2.63 3.06
CA PHE A 60 8.23 2.98 4.31
C PHE A 60 9.02 2.49 5.52
N GLY A 61 8.78 3.07 6.69
CA GLY A 61 9.52 2.71 7.91
C GLY A 61 9.08 1.38 8.51
N ASP A 62 7.77 1.11 8.48
CA ASP A 62 7.15 -0.12 9.02
C ASP A 62 6.21 -0.75 7.98
N HIS A 63 6.12 -2.09 8.00
CA HIS A 63 5.36 -2.88 7.03
C HIS A 63 4.43 -3.85 7.77
N HIS A 64 3.13 -3.75 7.50
CA HIS A 64 2.12 -4.71 7.96
C HIS A 64 1.56 -5.46 6.75
N LEU A 65 1.63 -6.80 6.81
CA LEU A 65 1.14 -7.73 5.79
C LEU A 65 -0.19 -8.35 6.24
#